data_AF-A0A7V9UDG8-F1
#
_entry.id   AF-A0A7V9UDG8-F1
#
_cell.length_a   1.000
_cell.length_b   1.000
_cell.length_c   1.000
_cell.angle_alpha   90.00
_cell.angle_beta   90.00
_cell.angle_gamma   90.00
#
_symmetry.space_group_name_H-M   'P 1'
#
loop_
_entity.id
_entity.type
_entity.pdbx_description
1 polymer ?
#
loop_
_entity_poly.entity_id
_entity_poly.type
_entity_poly.pdbx_seq_one_letter_code
_entity_poly.pdbx_strand_id
1 'polypeptide(L)'
;MKKILMIVPALLLALSLSAGAVAPADPQLDSDRKRYRSEAPVTITLLNQADYTLIFQSPWRIENSAGETVSRFYWADGETELAPGEKRTWVWDQSPNDCGSDGTCTDIGGYVPAGRYTAIVETQDGPAETRFLIGEYFTIGFSSRPKVRFVVFVATQQEIEQMRTEAAAEDKTLIVSGIVRPGRRGYNPDWKFTMGPRSIALGEVFIEVCDGSPYYVQKHRDEWRGQRWCPWSSYVKRVGR
;
A
#
# COMPACT_ATOMS: atom_id res chain seq x y z
N MET A 1 -46.36 -50.32 -53.01
CA MET A 1 -45.08 -49.82 -52.47
C MET A 1 -45.34 -49.20 -51.11
N LYS A 2 -44.99 -49.91 -50.01
CA LYS A 2 -45.22 -49.48 -48.62
C LYS A 2 -44.17 -48.44 -48.23
N LYS A 3 -44.59 -47.22 -47.86
CA LYS A 3 -43.71 -46.21 -47.23
C LYS A 3 -43.64 -46.50 -45.73
N ILE A 4 -42.44 -46.80 -45.25
CA ILE A 4 -42.12 -46.97 -43.82
C ILE A 4 -41.84 -45.57 -43.25
N LEU A 5 -42.60 -45.19 -42.23
CA LEU A 5 -42.42 -43.96 -41.47
C LEU A 5 -41.48 -44.27 -40.30
N MET A 6 -40.26 -43.73 -40.32
CA MET A 6 -39.33 -43.79 -39.18
C MET A 6 -39.66 -42.68 -38.18
N ILE A 7 -39.94 -43.06 -36.94
CA ILE A 7 -40.05 -42.17 -35.78
C ILE A 7 -38.69 -42.18 -35.09
N VAL A 8 -38.06 -41.01 -34.95
CA VAL A 8 -36.83 -40.83 -34.15
C VAL A 8 -37.25 -40.33 -32.75
N PRO A 9 -36.83 -40.97 -31.65
CA PRO A 9 -37.20 -40.54 -30.31
C PRO A 9 -36.33 -39.34 -29.90
N ALA A 10 -36.96 -38.28 -29.39
CA ALA A 10 -36.28 -37.15 -28.79
C ALA A 10 -35.73 -37.55 -27.41
N LEU A 11 -34.40 -37.62 -27.30
CA LEU A 11 -33.69 -37.87 -26.05
C LEU A 11 -33.69 -36.57 -25.23
N LEU A 12 -34.48 -36.52 -24.15
CA LEU A 12 -34.43 -35.43 -23.18
C LEU A 12 -33.12 -35.52 -22.38
N LEU A 13 -32.16 -34.64 -22.69
CA LEU A 13 -30.98 -34.41 -21.85
C LEU A 13 -31.40 -33.56 -20.64
N ALA A 14 -31.45 -34.16 -19.46
CA ALA A 14 -31.53 -33.41 -18.21
C ALA A 14 -30.16 -32.79 -17.93
N LEU A 15 -29.99 -31.49 -18.20
CA LEU A 15 -28.84 -30.73 -17.71
C LEU A 15 -28.99 -30.54 -16.19
N SER A 16 -28.25 -31.31 -15.41
CA SER A 16 -27.99 -30.99 -14.01
C SER A 16 -27.06 -29.78 -13.95
N LEU A 17 -27.59 -28.59 -13.64
CA LEU A 17 -26.75 -27.48 -13.19
C LEU A 17 -26.23 -27.83 -11.80
N SER A 18 -24.97 -28.26 -11.72
CA SER A 18 -24.23 -28.15 -10.47
C SER A 18 -24.01 -26.67 -10.17
N ALA A 19 -24.70 -26.15 -9.16
CA ALA A 19 -24.29 -24.91 -8.54
C ALA A 19 -22.87 -25.13 -8.01
N GLY A 20 -21.87 -24.57 -8.68
CA GLY A 20 -20.50 -24.58 -8.17
C GLY A 20 -20.51 -23.88 -6.82
N ALA A 21 -20.22 -24.62 -5.75
CA ALA A 21 -19.94 -24.03 -4.46
C ALA A 21 -18.79 -23.03 -4.66
N VAL A 22 -19.08 -21.75 -4.45
CA VAL A 22 -18.03 -20.73 -4.33
C VAL A 22 -17.19 -21.18 -3.14
N ALA A 23 -15.90 -21.43 -3.35
CA ALA A 23 -15.00 -21.76 -2.25
C ALA A 23 -15.14 -20.66 -1.18
N PRO A 24 -15.16 -20.99 0.13
CA PRO A 24 -15.24 -19.98 1.16
C PRO A 24 -14.09 -19.00 0.96
N ALA A 25 -14.40 -17.71 0.95
CA ALA A 25 -13.39 -16.68 0.74
C ALA A 25 -12.49 -16.61 1.98
N ASP A 26 -11.18 -16.56 1.75
CA ASP A 26 -10.18 -16.46 2.82
C ASP A 26 -10.45 -15.23 3.70
N PRO A 27 -10.11 -15.28 5.00
CA PRO A 27 -10.18 -14.11 5.86
C PRO A 27 -9.38 -12.95 5.27
N GLN A 28 -9.99 -11.77 5.18
CA GLN A 28 -9.36 -10.60 4.58
C GLN A 28 -8.83 -9.66 5.67
N LEU A 29 -7.51 -9.52 5.77
CA LEU A 29 -6.88 -8.46 6.54
C LEU A 29 -6.56 -7.27 5.62
N ASP A 30 -7.02 -6.07 5.97
CA ASP A 30 -6.72 -4.86 5.22
C ASP A 30 -6.33 -3.70 6.13
N SER A 31 -5.67 -2.71 5.55
CA SER A 31 -5.38 -1.42 6.16
C SER A 31 -6.17 -0.35 5.42
N ASP A 32 -6.75 0.63 6.12
CA ASP A 32 -7.63 1.65 5.53
C ASP A 32 -6.98 2.43 4.36
N ARG A 33 -5.64 2.49 4.38
CA ARG A 33 -4.79 3.06 3.33
C ARG A 33 -3.56 2.18 3.14
N LYS A 34 -2.80 2.47 2.09
CA LYS A 34 -1.50 1.80 1.81
C LYS A 34 -0.29 2.69 2.05
N ARG A 35 -0.51 3.95 2.44
CA ARG A 35 0.53 4.97 2.64
C ARG A 35 0.11 5.92 3.75
N TYR A 36 0.89 5.96 4.81
CA TYR A 36 0.67 6.75 6.00
C TYR A 36 1.81 7.74 6.19
N ARG A 37 1.51 8.89 6.80
CA ARG A 37 2.57 9.74 7.32
C ARG A 37 3.10 9.13 8.62
N SER A 38 4.33 9.49 9.02
CA SER A 38 4.78 9.29 10.39
C SER A 38 3.72 9.80 11.37
N GLU A 39 3.46 9.05 12.45
CA GLU A 39 2.49 9.39 13.52
C GLU A 39 1.03 9.48 13.07
N ALA A 40 0.72 9.12 11.82
CA ALA A 40 -0.67 9.06 11.37
C ALA A 40 -1.27 7.69 11.72
N PRO A 41 -2.46 7.62 12.35
CA PRO A 41 -3.03 6.34 12.72
C PRO A 41 -3.25 5.43 11.50
N VAL A 42 -2.92 4.16 11.69
CA VAL A 42 -3.13 3.04 10.77
C VAL A 42 -4.31 2.25 11.29
N THR A 43 -5.41 2.20 10.53
CA THR A 43 -6.56 1.36 10.88
C THR A 43 -6.43 0.03 10.15
N ILE A 44 -6.36 -1.06 10.92
CA ILE A 44 -6.25 -2.43 10.43
C ILE A 44 -7.58 -3.13 10.70
N THR A 45 -8.15 -3.78 9.69
CA THR A 45 -9.43 -4.48 9.79
C THR A 45 -9.30 -5.91 9.30
N LEU A 46 -9.65 -6.86 10.14
CA LEU A 46 -9.89 -8.25 9.75
C LEU A 46 -11.39 -8.41 9.47
N LEU A 47 -11.74 -8.81 8.26
CA LEU A 47 -13.10 -9.13 7.83
C LEU A 47 -13.20 -10.64 7.61
N ASN A 48 -14.13 -11.30 8.30
CA ASN A 48 -14.46 -12.68 8.01
C ASN A 48 -15.31 -12.76 6.74
N GLN A 49 -14.73 -13.21 5.63
CA GLN A 49 -15.44 -13.44 4.36
C GLN A 49 -15.86 -14.90 4.17
N ALA A 50 -15.47 -15.78 5.09
CA ALA A 50 -15.88 -17.17 5.07
C ALA A 50 -17.35 -17.33 5.52
N ASP A 51 -17.90 -18.51 5.26
CA ASP A 51 -19.25 -18.91 5.67
C ASP A 51 -19.29 -19.59 7.05
N TYR A 52 -18.15 -19.67 7.75
CA TYR A 52 -18.00 -20.18 9.10
C TYR A 52 -17.46 -19.12 10.06
N THR A 53 -17.57 -19.37 11.37
CA THR A 53 -16.94 -18.53 12.39
C THR A 53 -15.42 -18.64 12.32
N LEU A 54 -14.77 -17.53 11.99
CA LEU A 54 -13.31 -17.44 11.94
C LEU A 54 -12.75 -17.30 13.36
N ILE A 55 -11.79 -18.16 13.70
CA ILE A 55 -11.01 -18.06 14.93
C ILE A 55 -9.64 -17.46 14.60
N PHE A 56 -9.27 -16.39 15.32
CA PHE A 56 -7.96 -15.74 15.20
C PHE A 56 -7.20 -15.76 16.53
N GLN A 57 -5.89 -15.60 16.50
CA GLN A 57 -5.05 -15.60 17.70
C GLN A 57 -4.73 -14.18 18.18
N SER A 58 -4.55 -14.05 19.50
CA SER A 58 -4.01 -12.87 20.17
C SER A 58 -2.56 -13.16 20.58
N PRO A 59 -1.58 -12.25 20.39
CA PRO A 59 -1.74 -10.89 19.87
C PRO A 59 -1.71 -10.79 18.35
N TRP A 60 -2.35 -9.75 17.83
CA TRP A 60 -2.06 -9.24 16.49
C TRP A 60 -0.72 -8.51 16.52
N ARG A 61 0.02 -8.51 15.41
CA ARG A 61 1.35 -7.88 15.37
C ARG A 61 1.58 -7.06 14.11
N ILE A 62 2.47 -6.08 14.22
CA ILE A 62 3.03 -5.34 13.09
C ILE A 62 4.52 -5.59 13.06
N GLU A 63 5.03 -6.00 11.90
CA GLU A 63 6.44 -6.22 11.65
C GLU A 63 6.98 -5.21 10.64
N ASN A 64 8.24 -4.80 10.84
CA ASN A 64 8.97 -4.01 9.86
C ASN A 64 9.53 -4.90 8.73
N SER A 65 10.25 -4.31 7.77
CA SER A 65 10.84 -5.08 6.66
C SER A 65 11.96 -6.04 7.03
N ALA A 66 12.51 -5.95 8.26
CA ALA A 66 13.48 -6.91 8.79
C ALA A 66 12.81 -8.09 9.51
N GLY A 67 11.47 -8.10 9.61
CA GLY A 67 10.71 -9.11 10.35
C GLY A 67 10.66 -8.84 11.87
N GLU A 68 11.10 -7.66 12.31
CA GLU A 68 11.07 -7.30 13.72
C GLU A 68 9.67 -6.79 14.07
N THR A 69 9.09 -7.34 15.14
CA THR A 69 7.79 -6.87 15.65
C THR A 69 7.95 -5.49 16.29
N VAL A 70 7.29 -4.49 15.71
CA VAL A 70 7.29 -3.10 16.20
C VAL A 70 6.08 -2.76 17.06
N SER A 71 5.00 -3.55 16.95
CA SER A 71 3.82 -3.39 17.81
C SER A 71 3.07 -4.71 17.96
N ARG A 72 2.44 -4.90 19.14
CA ARG A 72 1.53 -6.01 19.45
C ARG A 72 0.24 -5.47 20.03
N PHE A 73 -0.87 -6.03 19.59
CA PHE A 73 -2.19 -5.74 20.13
C PHE A 73 -2.82 -7.01 20.70
N TYR A 74 -3.13 -7.00 21.99
CA TYR A 74 -3.76 -8.13 22.67
C TYR A 74 -5.26 -7.86 22.79
N TRP A 75 -6.06 -8.70 22.14
CA TRP A 75 -7.49 -8.75 22.37
C TRP A 75 -7.80 -9.43 23.70
N ALA A 76 -8.90 -9.05 24.36
CA ALA A 76 -9.33 -9.70 25.58
C ALA A 76 -9.71 -11.18 25.35
N ASP A 77 -9.59 -12.00 26.39
CA ASP A 77 -9.94 -13.42 26.33
C ASP A 77 -11.40 -13.61 25.86
N GLY A 78 -11.59 -14.39 24.79
CA GLY A 78 -12.91 -14.64 24.16
C GLY A 78 -13.29 -13.70 23.02
N GLU A 79 -12.53 -12.63 22.76
CA GLU A 79 -12.76 -11.74 21.62
C GLU A 79 -12.11 -12.22 20.31
N THR A 80 -11.67 -13.48 20.29
CA THR A 80 -10.90 -14.12 19.21
C THR A 80 -11.74 -14.81 18.12
N GLU A 81 -13.05 -14.56 18.12
CA GLU A 81 -14.01 -15.14 17.17
C GLU A 81 -14.69 -14.05 16.33
N LEU A 82 -14.93 -14.35 15.05
CA LEU A 82 -15.69 -13.50 14.13
C LEU A 82 -16.72 -14.34 13.38
N ALA A 83 -18.01 -14.05 13.53
CA ALA A 83 -19.05 -14.71 12.73
C ALA A 83 -18.92 -14.32 11.23
N PRO A 84 -19.53 -15.07 10.30
CA PRO A 84 -19.53 -14.72 8.87
C PRO A 84 -19.97 -13.27 8.61
N GLY A 85 -19.14 -12.51 7.89
CA GLY A 85 -19.38 -11.11 7.58
C GLY A 85 -19.02 -10.11 8.69
N GLU A 86 -18.67 -10.57 9.90
CA GLU A 86 -18.20 -9.69 10.96
C GLU A 86 -16.77 -9.20 10.73
N LYS A 87 -16.43 -8.09 11.38
CA LYS A 87 -15.10 -7.50 11.33
C LYS A 87 -14.57 -7.14 12.71
N ARG A 88 -13.24 -7.19 12.84
CA ARG A 88 -12.50 -6.65 13.99
C ARG A 88 -11.55 -5.57 13.51
N THR A 89 -11.40 -4.49 14.28
CA THR A 89 -10.58 -3.33 13.87
C THR A 89 -9.65 -2.89 14.99
N TRP A 90 -8.37 -2.76 14.66
CA TRP A 90 -7.34 -2.17 15.51
C TRP A 90 -6.86 -0.85 14.90
N VAL A 91 -6.69 0.19 15.71
CA VAL A 91 -6.06 1.44 15.33
C VAL A 91 -4.68 1.53 15.98
N TRP A 92 -3.64 1.62 15.16
CA TRP A 92 -2.26 1.83 15.59
C TRP A 92 -1.81 3.25 15.24
N ASP A 93 -1.61 4.10 16.24
CA ASP A 93 -1.20 5.51 16.11
C ASP A 93 0.30 5.72 15.78
N GLN A 94 1.10 4.64 15.75
CA GLN A 94 2.57 4.68 15.55
C GLN A 94 3.39 5.31 16.69
N SER A 95 2.82 5.50 17.87
CA SER A 95 3.47 6.08 19.04
C SER A 95 3.89 5.01 20.04
N PRO A 96 4.97 5.25 20.80
CA PRO A 96 5.28 4.42 21.96
C PRO A 96 4.17 4.54 23.01
N ASN A 97 3.68 3.40 23.52
CA ASN A 97 2.72 3.32 24.64
C ASN A 97 1.28 3.76 24.35
N ASP A 98 0.87 3.99 23.10
CA ASP A 98 -0.51 4.40 22.80
C ASP A 98 -1.38 3.18 22.45
N CYS A 99 -2.53 3.16 23.11
CA CYS A 99 -3.45 2.04 23.21
C CYS A 99 -4.78 2.50 22.62
N GLY A 100 -5.38 1.70 21.74
CA GLY A 100 -6.82 1.78 21.51
C GLY A 100 -7.58 1.74 22.85
N SER A 101 -8.74 2.39 22.91
CA SER A 101 -9.48 2.73 24.13
C SER A 101 -10.02 1.57 24.99
N ASP A 102 -9.64 0.32 24.72
CA ASP A 102 -10.24 -0.90 25.28
C ASP A 102 -9.30 -1.81 26.09
N GLY A 103 -8.00 -1.51 26.22
CA GLY A 103 -7.10 -2.13 27.23
C GLY A 103 -6.88 -3.64 27.05
N THR A 104 -5.72 -4.08 26.56
CA THR A 104 -4.51 -4.26 27.38
C THR A 104 -3.34 -4.42 26.41
N CYS A 105 -2.32 -3.56 26.47
CA CYS A 105 -1.18 -3.63 25.55
C CYS A 105 0.13 -3.86 26.32
N THR A 106 0.91 -4.82 25.85
CA THR A 106 2.36 -4.87 26.10
C THR A 106 3.04 -4.47 24.80
N ASP A 107 3.22 -3.17 24.60
CA ASP A 107 4.01 -2.69 23.48
C ASP A 107 5.50 -2.94 23.75
N ILE A 108 6.25 -3.33 22.73
CA ILE A 108 7.72 -3.55 22.80
C ILE A 108 8.47 -2.41 22.07
N GLY A 109 7.76 -1.42 21.50
CA GLY A 109 8.30 -0.54 20.46
C GLY A 109 8.68 0.88 20.89
N GLY A 110 9.85 1.33 20.44
CA GLY A 110 10.27 2.74 20.45
C GLY A 110 9.87 3.47 19.16
N TYR A 111 10.76 4.32 18.65
CA TYR A 111 10.57 5.07 17.40
C TYR A 111 10.18 4.19 16.20
N VAL A 112 9.16 4.59 15.43
CA VAL A 112 8.70 3.92 14.20
C VAL A 112 9.30 4.62 12.96
N PRO A 113 10.35 4.07 12.34
CA PRO A 113 10.97 4.70 11.17
C PRO A 113 10.08 4.62 9.92
N ALA A 114 10.32 5.47 8.93
CA ALA A 114 9.71 5.31 7.62
C ALA A 114 10.14 3.99 6.96
N GLY A 115 9.20 3.30 6.32
CA GLY A 115 9.48 1.99 5.76
C GLY A 115 8.25 1.22 5.34
N ARG A 116 8.46 -0.08 5.07
CA ARG A 116 7.40 -1.05 4.81
C ARG A 116 7.09 -1.81 6.09
N TYR A 117 5.81 -1.98 6.31
CA TYR A 117 5.27 -2.72 7.44
C TYR A 117 4.26 -3.77 6.97
N THR A 118 4.16 -4.84 7.74
CA THR A 118 3.20 -5.92 7.57
C THR A 118 2.43 -6.07 8.87
N ALA A 119 1.10 -5.86 8.85
CA ALA A 119 0.24 -6.30 9.93
C ALA A 119 -0.14 -7.76 9.69
N ILE A 120 -0.06 -8.57 10.74
CA ILE A 120 -0.20 -10.02 10.69
C ILE A 120 -1.15 -10.47 11.80
N VAL A 121 -2.08 -11.34 11.43
CA VAL A 121 -2.99 -12.02 12.35
C VAL A 121 -2.94 -13.51 12.04
N GLU A 122 -2.59 -14.33 13.03
CA GLU A 122 -2.72 -15.78 12.87
C GLU A 122 -4.19 -16.17 12.97
N THR A 123 -4.68 -16.94 12.02
CA THR A 123 -6.04 -17.50 12.03
C THR A 123 -6.00 -19.02 11.96
N GLN A 124 -7.12 -19.68 12.21
CA GLN A 124 -7.23 -21.14 12.04
C GLN A 124 -6.91 -21.61 10.61
N ASP A 125 -7.04 -20.73 9.62
CA ASP A 125 -6.78 -21.00 8.20
C ASP A 125 -5.38 -20.57 7.75
N GLY A 126 -4.57 -20.05 8.69
CA GLY A 126 -3.22 -19.53 8.45
C GLY A 126 -3.09 -18.03 8.70
N PRO A 127 -1.90 -17.44 8.45
CA PRO A 127 -1.66 -16.03 8.67
C PRO A 127 -2.40 -15.17 7.64
N ALA A 128 -3.23 -14.25 8.12
CA ALA A 128 -3.76 -13.15 7.32
C ALA A 128 -2.82 -11.95 7.41
N GLU A 129 -2.49 -11.33 6.28
CA GLU A 129 -1.50 -10.24 6.21
C GLU A 129 -1.98 -9.05 5.39
N THR A 130 -1.62 -7.84 5.83
CA THR A 130 -1.71 -6.63 5.01
C THR A 130 -0.43 -5.82 5.08
N ARG A 131 -0.02 -5.26 3.94
CA ARG A 131 1.20 -4.46 3.81
C ARG A 131 0.87 -3.00 3.56
N PHE A 132 1.60 -2.12 4.21
CA PHE A 132 1.50 -0.67 4.02
C PHE A 132 2.87 0.00 4.15
N LEU A 133 2.91 1.30 3.84
CA LEU A 133 4.10 2.13 3.95
C LEU A 133 3.87 3.26 4.94
N ILE A 134 4.86 3.52 5.79
CA ILE A 134 4.99 4.76 6.56
C ILE A 134 6.07 5.60 5.88
N GLY A 135 5.83 6.89 5.76
CA GLY A 135 6.72 7.79 5.05
C GLY A 135 6.27 9.23 5.08
N GLU A 136 6.71 10.02 4.11
CA GLU A 136 6.40 11.45 4.06
C GLU A 136 6.17 11.95 2.63
N TYR A 137 5.33 12.98 2.52
CA TYR A 137 5.07 13.63 1.24
C TYR A 137 6.03 14.80 1.05
N PHE A 138 6.49 14.99 -0.18
CA PHE A 138 7.25 16.18 -0.58
C PHE A 138 6.73 16.70 -1.90
N THR A 139 6.75 18.02 -2.06
CA THR A 139 6.47 18.69 -3.32
C THR A 139 7.80 18.99 -4.00
N ILE A 140 8.00 18.48 -5.21
CA ILE A 140 9.13 18.86 -6.06
C ILE A 140 8.69 19.97 -7.05
N GLY A 141 9.59 20.92 -7.25
CA GLY A 141 9.47 21.98 -8.26
C GLY A 141 10.39 21.71 -9.44
N PHE A 142 10.27 22.52 -10.49
CA PHE A 142 11.13 22.47 -11.68
C PHE A 142 11.58 23.88 -12.04
N SER A 143 12.89 24.16 -12.02
CA SER A 143 13.45 25.49 -12.31
C SER A 143 13.13 25.93 -13.75
N SER A 144 13.20 25.00 -14.70
CA SER A 144 12.84 25.22 -16.10
C SER A 144 11.34 25.47 -16.33
N ARG A 145 10.48 25.10 -15.36
CA ARG A 145 9.02 25.23 -15.43
C ARG A 145 8.41 25.58 -14.07
N PRO A 146 8.55 26.84 -13.58
CA PRO A 146 8.26 27.20 -12.20
C PRO A 146 6.81 26.98 -11.73
N LYS A 147 5.84 26.88 -12.65
CA LYS A 147 4.43 26.61 -12.34
C LYS A 147 4.14 25.11 -12.15
N VAL A 148 5.01 24.24 -12.67
CA VAL A 148 4.85 22.80 -12.60
C VAL A 148 5.25 22.31 -11.21
N ARG A 149 4.44 21.43 -10.65
CA ARG A 149 4.68 20.76 -9.37
C ARG A 149 4.43 19.27 -9.55
N PHE A 150 5.14 18.48 -8.77
CA PHE A 150 4.92 17.04 -8.69
C PHE A 150 5.10 16.62 -7.23
N VAL A 151 4.22 15.78 -6.72
CA VAL A 151 4.27 15.32 -5.33
C VAL A 151 4.83 13.90 -5.30
N VAL A 152 5.79 13.65 -4.43
CA VAL A 152 6.32 12.31 -4.15
C VAL A 152 5.93 11.89 -2.75
N PHE A 153 5.79 10.58 -2.54
CA PHE A 153 5.70 9.99 -1.21
C PHE A 153 6.97 9.15 -1.03
N VAL A 154 7.79 9.50 -0.06
CA VAL A 154 9.09 8.86 0.23
C VAL A 154 8.90 7.93 1.41
N ALA A 155 9.40 6.70 1.32
CA ALA A 155 9.24 5.67 2.35
C ALA A 155 10.59 5.00 2.70
N THR A 156 11.67 5.77 2.58
CA THR A 156 13.00 5.39 3.05
C THR A 156 13.48 6.51 3.97
N GLN A 157 13.91 6.13 5.18
CA GLN A 157 14.21 7.08 6.26
C GLN A 157 15.32 8.07 5.89
N GLN A 158 16.44 7.56 5.34
CA GLN A 158 17.58 8.37 4.95
C GLN A 158 17.21 9.44 3.91
N GLU A 159 16.43 9.07 2.89
CA GLU A 159 16.01 10.00 1.85
C GLU A 159 14.95 10.98 2.35
N ILE A 160 14.13 10.62 3.34
CA ILE A 160 13.26 11.61 4.01
C ILE A 160 14.10 12.67 4.70
N GLU A 161 15.13 12.27 5.44
CA GLU A 161 16.04 13.19 6.12
C GLU A 161 16.76 14.10 5.11
N GLN A 162 17.27 13.53 4.02
CA GLN A 162 17.92 14.30 2.96
C GLN A 162 16.94 15.27 2.25
N MET A 163 15.71 14.82 1.97
CA MET A 163 14.67 15.68 1.38
C MET A 163 14.25 16.82 2.33
N ARG A 164 14.22 16.59 3.65
CA ARG A 164 13.95 17.64 4.64
C ARG A 164 15.06 18.68 4.66
N THR A 165 16.32 18.24 4.70
CA THR A 165 17.49 19.13 4.63
C THR A 165 17.45 19.98 3.36
N GLU A 166 17.23 19.34 2.20
CA GLU A 166 17.15 20.05 0.91
C GLU A 166 15.94 20.99 0.83
N ALA A 167 14.81 20.64 1.46
CA ALA A 167 13.65 21.51 1.51
C ALA A 167 13.91 22.82 2.28
N ALA A 168 14.73 22.74 3.33
CA ALA A 168 15.09 23.84 4.22
C ALA A 168 16.31 24.66 3.76
N ALA A 169 17.12 24.13 2.84
CA ALA A 169 18.26 24.83 2.27
C ALA A 169 17.86 26.09 1.48
N GLU A 170 18.67 27.15 1.59
CA GLU A 170 18.54 28.37 0.77
C GLU A 170 18.91 28.08 -0.69
N ASP A 171 20.07 27.45 -0.87
CA ASP A 171 20.58 27.01 -2.17
C ASP A 171 20.28 25.53 -2.38
N LYS A 172 19.29 25.25 -3.23
CA LYS A 172 18.84 23.89 -3.54
C LYS A 172 19.60 23.35 -4.74
N THR A 173 20.45 22.36 -4.50
CA THR A 173 21.39 21.83 -5.48
C THR A 173 21.09 20.39 -5.87
N LEU A 174 20.23 19.69 -5.13
CA LEU A 174 20.00 18.27 -5.33
C LEU A 174 18.83 17.99 -6.27
N ILE A 175 19.11 17.19 -7.29
CA ILE A 175 18.13 16.66 -8.25
C ILE A 175 17.37 15.51 -7.58
N VAL A 176 16.04 15.54 -7.67
CA VAL A 176 15.20 14.45 -7.18
C VAL A 176 14.99 13.42 -8.29
N SER A 177 15.30 12.16 -8.01
CA SER A 177 15.19 11.03 -8.94
C SER A 177 14.33 9.91 -8.37
N GLY A 178 13.67 9.12 -9.23
CA GLY A 178 12.92 7.94 -8.79
C GLY A 178 12.42 7.06 -9.92
N ILE A 179 12.05 5.81 -9.59
CA ILE A 179 11.48 4.86 -10.57
C ILE A 179 10.04 5.24 -10.87
N VAL A 180 9.71 5.41 -12.15
CA VAL A 180 8.34 5.74 -12.60
C VAL A 180 7.42 4.54 -12.40
N ARG A 181 6.30 4.78 -11.74
CA ARG A 181 5.21 3.83 -11.51
C ARG A 181 3.94 4.33 -12.19
N PRO A 182 3.18 3.45 -12.86
CA PRO A 182 1.94 3.83 -13.51
C PRO A 182 0.86 4.14 -12.46
N GLY A 183 -0.10 4.97 -12.85
CA GLY A 183 -1.31 5.22 -12.08
C GLY A 183 -1.39 6.65 -11.56
N ARG A 184 -2.59 7.21 -11.66
CA ARG A 184 -2.95 8.49 -11.05
C ARG A 184 -3.13 8.31 -9.55
N ARG A 185 -2.68 9.28 -8.76
CA ARG A 185 -2.93 9.35 -7.31
C ARG A 185 -3.57 10.67 -6.98
N GLY A 186 -4.42 10.70 -5.93
CA GLY A 186 -5.14 11.92 -5.55
C GLY A 186 -4.24 13.12 -5.24
N TYR A 187 -2.99 12.88 -4.81
CA TYR A 187 -2.00 13.94 -4.55
C TYR A 187 -1.27 14.45 -5.81
N ASN A 188 -1.46 13.81 -6.97
CA ASN A 188 -0.94 14.21 -8.27
C ASN A 188 -2.09 14.15 -9.29
N PRO A 189 -3.11 15.01 -9.19
CA PRO A 189 -4.28 14.93 -10.07
C PRO A 189 -3.94 15.15 -11.55
N ASP A 190 -2.89 15.92 -11.83
CA ASP A 190 -2.46 16.26 -13.20
C ASP A 190 -1.62 15.15 -13.85
N TRP A 191 -1.13 14.18 -13.07
CA TRP A 191 -0.20 13.16 -13.53
C TRP A 191 -0.81 11.76 -13.44
N LYS A 192 -0.66 10.97 -14.51
CA LYS A 192 -1.08 9.56 -14.56
C LYS A 192 0.05 8.60 -14.16
N PHE A 193 1.06 9.12 -13.48
CA PHE A 193 2.20 8.36 -12.97
C PHE A 193 2.68 8.96 -11.65
N THR A 194 3.47 8.18 -10.92
CA THR A 194 4.15 8.60 -9.69
C THR A 194 5.59 8.11 -9.69
N MET A 195 6.42 8.59 -8.77
CA MET A 195 7.65 7.89 -8.43
C MET A 195 7.40 6.80 -7.37
N GLY A 196 8.17 5.72 -7.42
CA GLY A 196 8.14 4.62 -6.46
C GLY A 196 8.62 5.09 -5.08
N PRO A 197 7.85 4.85 -3.99
CA PRO A 197 8.19 5.44 -2.69
C PRO A 197 9.53 5.07 -2.08
N ARG A 198 10.03 3.88 -2.40
CA ARG A 198 11.31 3.34 -1.92
C ARG A 198 12.42 3.45 -2.97
N SER A 199 12.21 4.26 -4.00
CA SER A 199 13.16 4.44 -5.11
C SER A 199 13.63 5.87 -5.28
N ILE A 200 13.08 6.77 -4.45
CA ILE A 200 13.45 8.18 -4.43
C ILE A 200 14.91 8.26 -4.01
N ALA A 201 15.67 9.11 -4.67
CA ALA A 201 17.05 9.44 -4.34
C ALA A 201 17.31 10.90 -4.69
N LEU A 202 18.29 11.50 -4.03
CA LEU A 202 18.78 12.84 -4.33
C LEU A 202 20.25 12.75 -4.73
N GLY A 203 20.64 13.59 -5.68
CA GLY A 203 22.04 13.67 -6.11
C GLY A 203 22.31 14.99 -6.82
N GLU A 204 23.56 15.44 -6.77
CA GLU A 204 24.02 16.64 -7.50
C GLU A 204 24.05 16.38 -9.01
N VAL A 205 24.33 15.14 -9.41
CA VAL A 205 24.39 14.72 -10.80
C VAL A 205 23.89 13.29 -10.94
N PHE A 206 23.24 12.99 -12.06
CA PHE A 206 22.93 11.63 -12.49
C PHE A 206 23.58 11.42 -13.86
N ILE A 207 24.46 10.43 -13.98
CA ILE A 207 25.20 10.13 -15.22
C ILE A 207 24.31 9.41 -16.26
N GLU A 208 23.17 8.90 -15.82
CA GLU A 208 22.19 8.20 -16.66
C GLU A 208 21.41 9.16 -17.58
N VAL A 209 21.00 8.66 -18.75
CA VAL A 209 20.05 9.35 -19.65
C VAL A 209 18.64 9.19 -19.10
N CYS A 210 18.34 9.89 -18.00
CA CYS A 210 17.04 9.84 -17.32
C CYS A 210 16.33 11.20 -17.21
N ASP A 211 16.80 12.23 -17.94
CA ASP A 211 16.18 13.55 -17.94
C ASP A 211 14.95 13.62 -18.85
N GLY A 212 13.96 14.39 -18.40
CA GLY A 212 12.71 14.59 -19.11
C GLY A 212 11.76 15.46 -18.30
N SER A 213 11.04 16.36 -18.95
CA SER A 213 9.99 17.11 -18.26
C SER A 213 8.85 16.17 -17.82
N PRO A 214 8.11 16.50 -16.74
CA PRO A 214 6.94 15.71 -16.34
C PRO A 214 5.93 15.47 -17.48
N TYR A 215 5.77 16.45 -18.38
CA TYR A 215 4.90 16.32 -19.56
C TYR A 215 5.43 15.33 -20.59
N TYR A 216 6.75 15.25 -20.76
CA TYR A 216 7.38 14.28 -21.65
C TYR A 216 7.14 12.87 -21.11
N VAL A 217 7.46 12.63 -19.83
CA VAL A 217 7.19 11.35 -19.15
C VAL A 217 5.70 11.00 -19.22
N GLN A 218 4.81 11.97 -18.99
CA GLN A 218 3.36 11.80 -19.11
C GLN A 218 2.90 11.42 -20.51
N LYS A 219 3.57 11.88 -21.57
CA LYS A 219 3.27 11.53 -22.96
C LYS A 219 3.82 10.14 -23.33
N HIS A 220 4.96 9.76 -22.76
CA HIS A 220 5.70 8.54 -23.06
C HIS A 220 5.64 7.50 -21.91
N ARG A 221 4.55 7.45 -21.14
CA ARG A 221 4.49 6.68 -19.87
C ARG A 221 4.84 5.20 -19.99
N ASP A 222 4.50 4.57 -21.11
CA ASP A 222 4.74 3.14 -21.30
C ASP A 222 6.24 2.84 -21.46
N GLU A 223 6.99 3.73 -22.10
CA GLU A 223 8.46 3.69 -22.21
C GLU A 223 9.11 3.92 -20.84
N TRP A 224 8.61 4.89 -20.09
CA TRP A 224 9.17 5.25 -18.79
C TRP A 224 8.76 4.30 -17.67
N ARG A 225 7.76 3.44 -17.85
CA ARG A 225 7.27 2.55 -16.79
C ARG A 225 8.41 1.65 -16.29
N GLY A 226 8.74 1.78 -15.00
CA GLY A 226 9.82 1.01 -14.38
C GLY A 226 11.22 1.59 -14.62
N GLN A 227 11.36 2.64 -15.43
CA GLN A 227 12.60 3.37 -15.64
C GLN A 227 12.85 4.39 -14.53
N ARG A 228 14.12 4.71 -14.31
CA ARG A 228 14.52 5.82 -13.45
C ARG A 228 14.29 7.13 -14.19
N TRP A 229 13.65 8.09 -13.52
CA TRP A 229 13.44 9.45 -14.00
C TRP A 229 14.18 10.41 -13.07
N CYS A 230 15.10 11.20 -13.64
CA CYS A 230 15.90 12.20 -12.96
C CYS A 230 15.72 13.56 -13.66
N PRO A 231 14.61 14.27 -13.42
CA PRO A 231 14.42 15.59 -14.00
C PRO A 231 15.49 16.57 -13.51
N TRP A 232 16.48 16.92 -14.34
CA TRP A 232 17.65 17.71 -13.92
C TRP A 232 17.30 19.11 -13.42
N SER A 233 16.17 19.65 -13.87
CA SER A 233 15.64 20.92 -13.36
C SER A 233 14.87 20.81 -12.03
N SER A 234 14.78 19.62 -11.44
CA SER A 234 14.00 19.42 -10.22
C SER A 234 14.73 19.89 -8.97
N TYR A 235 13.93 20.23 -7.96
CA TYR A 235 14.40 20.58 -6.63
C TYR A 235 13.30 20.29 -5.60
N VAL A 236 13.68 20.10 -4.33
CA VAL A 236 12.71 19.90 -3.25
C VAL A 236 12.08 21.24 -2.88
N LYS A 237 10.83 21.47 -3.30
CA LYS A 237 10.16 22.75 -3.04
C LYS A 237 9.80 22.91 -1.56
N ARG A 238 9.17 21.88 -0.97
CA ARG A 238 8.73 21.86 0.43
C ARG A 238 8.44 20.44 0.92
N VAL A 239 8.42 20.30 2.24
CA VAL A 239 7.76 19.18 2.94
C VAL A 239 6.24 19.29 2.74
N GLY A 240 5.57 18.16 2.55
CA GLY A 240 4.13 18.07 2.31
C GLY A 240 3.72 18.14 0.83
N ARG A 241 2.40 18.15 0.61
CA ARG A 241 1.77 18.20 -0.71
C ARG A 241 1.60 19.64 -1.21
#